data_AF-G8SKQ8-F1
#
_entry.id   AF-G8SKQ8-F1
#
_cell.length_a   1.000
_cell.length_b   1.000
_cell.length_c   1.000
_cell.angle_alpha   90.00
_cell.angle_beta   90.00
_cell.angle_gamma   90.00
#
_symmetry.space_group_name_H-M   'P 1'
#
loop_
_entity.id
_entity.type
_entity.pdbx_description
1 polymer ?
#
loop_
_entity_poly.entity_id
_entity_poly.type
_entity_poly.pdbx_seq_one_letter_code
_entity_poly.pdbx_strand_id
1 'polypeptide(L)'
;MPAGDPSFGRQLLLALARSTPAFHPAREARRADSTLLDAVARRTPAFTGDQPHPDPVPFRGTFAFARPTMARRGSRSLAPLLAGLATVLFAAVGSAVLVAGAGGHQPTLPLPGLTDATGTATTGGPPPDASASPTGSAAAQGAAMNQLLDRSSASRAELNAAIIAVLACEKVDDAVSRLQAVGVERDEQRSTLASLDLSAIPSGEAARDALSAGLTHSLNSDVAYVKWARERNSAGCADTPAAKVYRQAADHESASSAVAKEQFLALWNPIAVSLGLPSRGRQDL
;
A
#
# COMPACT_ATOMS: atom_id res chain seq x y z
N MET A 1 -53.37 -34.13 -31.96
CA MET A 1 -52.26 -33.63 -31.13
C MET A 1 -52.65 -32.24 -30.64
N PRO A 2 -52.86 -32.00 -29.34
CA PRO A 2 -53.21 -30.67 -28.85
C PRO A 2 -51.96 -29.79 -28.75
N ALA A 3 -52.10 -28.52 -29.14
CA ALA A 3 -51.07 -27.49 -29.03
C ALA A 3 -50.88 -27.10 -27.56
N GLY A 4 -49.62 -27.07 -27.10
CA GLY A 4 -49.25 -26.72 -25.74
C GLY A 4 -49.45 -25.23 -25.45
N ASP A 5 -50.06 -24.94 -24.31
CA ASP A 5 -50.37 -23.61 -23.81
C ASP A 5 -49.08 -22.83 -23.42
N PRO A 6 -48.79 -21.67 -24.04
CA PRO A 6 -47.58 -20.87 -23.79
C PRO A 6 -47.52 -20.26 -22.38
N SER A 7 -48.59 -20.40 -21.58
CA SER A 7 -48.69 -19.92 -20.21
C SER A 7 -47.73 -20.64 -19.26
N PHE A 8 -47.41 -21.92 -19.51
CA PHE A 8 -46.59 -22.73 -18.61
C PHE A 8 -45.12 -22.32 -18.64
N GLY A 9 -44.57 -22.01 -19.82
CA GLY A 9 -43.17 -21.58 -19.98
C GLY A 9 -42.88 -20.23 -19.30
N ARG A 10 -43.85 -19.31 -19.32
CA ARG A 10 -43.69 -17.99 -18.72
C ARG A 10 -43.82 -18.01 -17.19
N GLN A 11 -44.66 -18.90 -16.65
CA GLN A 11 -44.75 -19.12 -15.20
C GLN A 11 -43.52 -19.86 -14.65
N LEU A 12 -42.95 -20.80 -15.41
CA LEU A 12 -41.70 -21.48 -15.01
C LEU A 12 -40.50 -20.52 -15.00
N LEU A 13 -40.39 -19.62 -15.97
CA LEU A 13 -39.33 -18.58 -15.99
C LEU A 13 -39.49 -17.55 -14.86
N LEU A 14 -40.72 -17.17 -14.51
CA LEU A 14 -40.98 -16.26 -13.39
C LEU A 14 -40.78 -16.93 -12.01
N ALA A 15 -41.01 -18.24 -11.91
CA ALA A 15 -40.72 -19.01 -10.70
C ALA A 15 -39.21 -19.20 -10.50
N LEU A 16 -38.46 -19.52 -11.57
CA LEU A 16 -37.01 -19.69 -11.51
C LEU A 16 -36.27 -18.36 -11.23
N ALA A 17 -36.78 -17.23 -11.73
CA ALA A 17 -36.21 -15.91 -11.43
C ALA A 17 -36.44 -15.42 -9.99
N ARG A 18 -37.41 -16.00 -9.26
CA ARG A 18 -37.68 -15.68 -7.84
C ARG A 18 -36.94 -16.59 -6.86
N SER A 19 -36.36 -17.70 -7.34
CA SER A 19 -35.69 -18.70 -6.51
C SER A 19 -34.16 -18.65 -6.57
N THR A 20 -33.58 -17.84 -7.45
CA THR A 20 -32.14 -17.56 -7.43
C THR A 20 -31.86 -16.41 -6.46
N PRO A 21 -31.24 -16.62 -5.29
CA PRO A 21 -30.67 -15.51 -4.55
C PRO A 21 -29.71 -14.77 -5.48
N ALA A 22 -29.89 -13.46 -5.60
CA ALA A 22 -28.99 -12.63 -6.40
C ALA A 22 -27.57 -12.77 -5.84
N PHE A 23 -26.76 -13.60 -6.49
CA PHE A 23 -25.33 -13.72 -6.25
C PHE A 23 -24.72 -12.39 -6.66
N HIS A 24 -24.47 -11.52 -5.68
CA HIS A 24 -23.82 -10.24 -5.89
C HIS A 24 -22.33 -10.44 -5.61
N PRO A 25 -21.48 -10.61 -6.63
CA PRO A 25 -20.06 -10.95 -6.44
C PRO A 25 -19.32 -9.92 -5.57
N ALA A 26 -19.75 -8.65 -5.61
CA ALA A 26 -19.20 -7.58 -4.78
C ALA A 26 -19.60 -7.65 -3.28
N ARG A 27 -20.67 -8.37 -2.90
CA ARG A 27 -21.02 -8.61 -1.48
C ARG A 27 -20.31 -9.85 -0.94
N GLU A 28 -20.08 -10.86 -1.76
CA GLU A 28 -19.33 -12.06 -1.36
C GLU A 28 -17.83 -11.80 -1.28
N ALA A 29 -17.25 -11.02 -2.20
CA ALA A 29 -15.89 -10.51 -2.06
C ALA A 29 -15.74 -9.77 -0.72
N ARG A 30 -16.59 -8.76 -0.47
CA ARG A 30 -16.58 -8.00 0.80
C ARG A 30 -16.81 -8.86 2.06
N ARG A 31 -17.57 -9.95 1.98
CA ARG A 31 -17.73 -10.90 3.11
C ARG A 31 -16.47 -11.74 3.31
N ALA A 32 -15.91 -12.31 2.25
CA ALA A 32 -14.65 -13.04 2.32
C ALA A 32 -13.52 -12.13 2.87
N ASP A 33 -13.50 -10.88 2.44
CA ASP A 33 -12.57 -9.83 2.89
C ASP A 33 -12.71 -9.50 4.38
N SER A 34 -13.95 -9.38 4.89
CA SER A 34 -14.20 -9.18 6.33
C SER A 34 -13.76 -10.36 7.19
N THR A 35 -13.90 -11.59 6.69
CA THR A 35 -13.42 -12.79 7.39
C THR A 35 -11.90 -12.89 7.40
N LEU A 36 -11.24 -12.35 6.37
CA LEU A 36 -9.80 -12.30 6.27
C LEU A 36 -9.21 -11.31 7.26
N LEU A 37 -9.79 -10.11 7.38
CA LEU A 37 -9.40 -9.16 8.43
C LEU A 37 -9.69 -9.67 9.84
N ASP A 38 -10.85 -10.30 10.09
CA ASP A 38 -11.11 -10.91 11.38
C ASP A 38 -10.17 -12.11 11.64
N ALA A 39 -9.69 -12.81 10.60
CA ALA A 39 -8.68 -13.87 10.73
C ALA A 39 -7.27 -13.33 10.98
N VAL A 40 -6.89 -12.21 10.36
CA VAL A 40 -5.63 -11.49 10.63
C VAL A 40 -5.67 -10.88 12.03
N ALA A 41 -6.80 -10.28 12.42
CA ALA A 41 -7.07 -9.73 13.75
C ALA A 41 -7.00 -10.76 14.88
N ARG A 42 -7.29 -12.03 14.56
CA ARG A 42 -7.14 -13.18 15.47
C ARG A 42 -5.69 -13.68 15.57
N ARG A 43 -4.82 -13.36 14.59
CA ARG A 43 -3.39 -13.73 14.60
C ARG A 43 -2.49 -12.64 15.18
N THR A 44 -2.91 -11.39 15.20
CA THR A 44 -2.21 -10.34 15.95
C THR A 44 -2.29 -10.64 17.44
N PRO A 45 -1.17 -10.88 18.15
CA PRO A 45 -1.18 -11.06 19.60
C PRO A 45 -1.80 -9.83 20.27
N ALA A 46 -2.48 -10.03 21.39
CA ALA A 46 -2.95 -8.91 22.18
C ALA A 46 -1.74 -8.04 22.55
N PHE A 47 -1.82 -6.74 22.25
CA PHE A 47 -0.87 -5.77 22.77
C PHE A 47 -1.01 -5.78 24.30
N THR A 48 -0.22 -6.60 24.97
CA THR A 48 0.10 -6.43 26.38
C THR A 48 1.03 -5.23 26.40
N GLY A 49 0.60 -4.11 26.97
CA GLY A 49 1.30 -2.81 26.93
C GLY A 49 2.65 -2.76 27.67
N ASP A 50 3.38 -3.86 27.68
CA ASP A 50 4.62 -4.11 28.40
C ASP A 50 5.68 -4.79 27.51
N GLN A 51 5.54 -4.72 26.17
CA GLN A 51 6.60 -5.22 25.28
C GLN A 51 7.80 -4.26 25.33
N PRO A 52 9.00 -4.74 25.72
CA PRO A 52 10.20 -3.92 25.69
C PRO A 52 10.51 -3.51 24.25
N HIS A 53 10.84 -2.24 24.08
CA HIS A 53 11.29 -1.67 22.83
C HIS A 53 12.48 -2.49 22.29
N PRO A 54 12.48 -2.97 21.03
CA PRO A 54 13.70 -3.51 20.46
C PRO A 54 14.72 -2.38 20.40
N ASP A 55 15.85 -2.57 21.07
CA ASP A 55 16.94 -1.61 21.04
C ASP A 55 17.29 -1.26 19.58
N PRO A 56 17.51 0.01 19.25
CA PRO A 56 18.01 0.37 17.92
C PRO A 56 19.34 -0.35 17.71
N VAL A 57 19.39 -1.26 16.75
CA VAL A 57 20.65 -1.86 16.30
C VAL A 57 21.60 -0.71 15.92
N PRO A 58 22.76 -0.55 16.59
CA PRO A 58 23.66 0.54 16.27
C PRO A 58 24.30 0.26 14.91
N PHE A 59 23.84 0.97 13.88
CA PHE A 59 24.58 1.07 12.63
C PHE A 59 25.89 1.79 12.94
N ARG A 60 27.01 1.05 12.96
CA ARG A 60 28.37 1.60 13.03
C ARG A 60 28.70 2.27 11.70
N GLY A 61 28.16 3.46 11.48
CA GLY A 61 28.57 4.40 10.43
C GLY A 61 29.17 5.64 11.09
N THR A 62 30.49 5.76 11.06
CA THR A 62 31.22 6.93 11.54
C THR A 62 30.92 8.15 10.66
N PHE A 63 30.03 9.02 11.11
CA PHE A 63 29.93 10.39 10.60
C PHE A 63 30.07 11.36 11.77
N ALA A 64 31.27 11.91 11.90
CA ALA A 64 31.60 12.91 12.91
C ALA A 64 31.01 14.27 12.51
N PHE A 65 29.89 14.65 13.12
CA PHE A 65 29.48 16.05 13.16
C PHE A 65 30.09 16.71 14.40
N ALA A 66 31.05 17.60 14.17
CA ALA A 66 31.61 18.47 15.19
C ALA A 66 30.50 19.36 15.78
N ARG A 67 30.28 19.27 17.09
CA ARG A 67 29.39 20.16 17.84
C ARG A 67 30.19 21.35 18.38
N PRO A 68 29.76 22.61 18.17
CA PRO A 68 30.37 23.73 18.86
C PRO A 68 29.96 23.72 20.34
N THR A 69 30.96 23.86 21.22
CA THR A 69 30.79 24.01 22.67
C THR A 69 30.23 25.39 23.00
N MET A 70 29.02 25.47 23.55
CA MET A 70 28.56 26.69 24.23
C MET A 70 28.75 26.58 25.74
N ALA A 71 29.36 27.63 26.28
CA ALA A 71 29.76 27.76 27.66
C ALA A 71 28.59 27.87 28.64
N ARG A 72 28.85 27.33 29.83
CA ARG A 72 27.97 27.23 30.99
C ARG A 72 27.89 28.58 31.73
N ARG A 73 26.69 29.12 31.94
CA ARG A 73 26.40 30.07 33.04
C ARG A 73 25.03 29.73 33.61
N GLY A 74 24.99 29.29 34.86
CA GLY A 74 23.80 28.76 35.51
C GLY A 74 23.03 29.76 36.35
N SER A 75 21.77 29.40 36.67
CA SER A 75 21.12 29.66 37.96
C SER A 75 19.68 29.09 37.99
N ARG A 76 19.47 28.12 38.89
CA ARG A 76 18.27 27.85 39.73
C ARG A 76 17.00 27.21 39.10
N SER A 77 16.87 25.92 39.45
CA SER A 77 15.72 25.00 39.67
C SER A 77 14.27 25.47 39.46
N LEU A 78 13.48 24.69 38.70
CA LEU A 78 12.56 23.62 39.14
C LEU A 78 11.83 23.02 37.90
N ALA A 79 11.80 21.70 37.76
CA ALA A 79 11.27 20.92 36.63
C ALA A 79 9.78 20.50 36.84
N PRO A 80 9.11 19.81 35.89
CA PRO A 80 9.03 20.06 34.45
C PRO A 80 7.58 20.06 33.88
N LEU A 81 7.45 20.65 32.70
CA LEU A 81 6.35 20.52 31.72
C LEU A 81 6.53 19.23 30.90
N LEU A 82 5.46 18.48 30.67
CA LEU A 82 5.32 17.61 29.50
C LEU A 82 3.88 17.72 28.98
N ALA A 83 3.65 18.69 28.08
CA ALA A 83 2.43 18.82 27.32
C ALA A 83 2.76 18.69 25.82
N GLY A 84 2.28 17.58 25.26
CA GLY A 84 1.88 17.34 23.86
C GLY A 84 2.67 18.01 22.75
N LEU A 85 3.59 17.26 22.14
CA LEU A 85 4.04 17.53 20.77
C LEU A 85 3.57 16.41 19.84
N ALA A 86 2.35 16.56 19.31
CA ALA A 86 1.88 15.82 18.15
C ALA A 86 1.07 16.78 17.27
N THR A 87 1.76 17.75 16.68
CA THR A 87 1.27 18.49 15.52
C THR A 87 2.19 18.13 14.35
N VAL A 88 1.68 17.36 13.40
CA VAL A 88 2.32 17.22 12.08
C VAL A 88 1.34 17.76 11.06
N LEU A 89 1.87 18.68 10.26
CA LEU A 89 1.18 19.61 9.39
C LEU A 89 0.48 18.93 8.21
N PHE A 90 -0.65 19.53 7.84
CA PHE A 90 -1.28 19.42 6.54
C PHE A 90 -0.37 19.97 5.44
N ALA A 91 -0.20 19.20 4.37
CA ALA A 91 0.10 19.72 3.05
C ALA A 91 -1.00 19.25 2.10
N ALA A 92 -1.87 20.18 1.71
CA ALA A 92 -2.74 20.01 0.56
C ALA A 92 -1.85 20.04 -0.70
N VAL A 93 -1.86 18.97 -1.49
CA VAL A 93 -1.28 18.97 -2.83
C VAL A 93 -2.35 18.53 -3.79
N GLY A 94 -2.79 19.47 -4.63
CA GLY A 94 -3.78 19.25 -5.67
C GLY A 94 -3.23 18.36 -6.78
N SER A 95 -4.04 17.42 -7.23
CA SER A 95 -3.76 16.62 -8.41
C SER A 95 -4.05 17.46 -9.66
N ALA A 96 -3.00 17.90 -10.35
CA ALA A 96 -3.13 18.38 -11.73
C ALA A 96 -3.32 17.17 -12.65
N VAL A 97 -4.54 16.98 -13.13
CA VAL A 97 -4.85 16.01 -14.18
C VAL A 97 -4.41 16.61 -15.52
N LEU A 98 -3.29 16.15 -16.07
CA LEU A 98 -2.94 16.38 -17.47
C LEU A 98 -3.55 15.26 -18.32
N VAL A 99 -4.66 15.56 -18.99
CA VAL A 99 -5.19 14.73 -20.08
C VAL A 99 -4.41 15.07 -21.35
N ALA A 100 -3.53 14.16 -21.79
CA ALA A 100 -2.98 14.15 -23.14
C ALA A 100 -3.45 12.89 -23.86
N GLY A 101 -4.69 12.93 -24.37
CA GLY A 101 -5.19 11.96 -25.32
C GLY A 101 -4.94 12.47 -26.74
N ALA A 102 -3.88 11.99 -27.37
CA ALA A 102 -3.69 12.11 -28.80
C ALA A 102 -4.56 11.07 -29.50
N GLY A 103 -5.52 11.52 -30.30
CA GLY A 103 -6.36 10.69 -31.16
C GLY A 103 -6.48 11.32 -32.54
N GLY A 104 -6.07 10.58 -33.57
CA GLY A 104 -6.24 10.97 -34.97
C GLY A 104 -5.63 9.96 -35.92
N HIS A 105 -6.45 8.97 -36.31
CA HIS A 105 -6.19 7.95 -37.33
C HIS A 105 -5.86 8.54 -38.71
N GLN A 106 -5.06 7.83 -39.53
CA GLN A 106 -5.54 7.04 -40.69
C GLN A 106 -4.35 6.31 -41.40
N PRO A 107 -4.61 5.19 -42.10
CA PRO A 107 -3.62 4.33 -42.73
C PRO A 107 -3.53 4.52 -44.26
N THR A 108 -2.35 4.27 -44.85
CA THR A 108 -2.21 4.02 -46.30
C THR A 108 -1.08 3.01 -46.58
N LEU A 109 -1.43 1.90 -47.23
CA LEU A 109 -0.52 0.90 -47.82
C LEU A 109 -0.05 1.37 -49.24
N PRO A 110 0.69 0.56 -50.03
CA PRO A 110 2.13 0.69 -50.29
C PRO A 110 2.44 1.01 -51.77
N LEU A 111 3.70 1.23 -52.16
CA LEU A 111 4.25 0.82 -53.47
C LEU A 111 5.81 0.92 -53.48
N PRO A 112 6.51 0.15 -54.34
CA PRO A 112 7.92 -0.22 -54.20
C PRO A 112 8.88 0.73 -54.93
N GLY A 113 10.10 0.83 -54.41
CA GLY A 113 11.21 1.51 -55.08
C GLY A 113 12.53 0.81 -54.74
N LEU A 114 13.10 0.18 -55.76
CA LEU A 114 14.44 -0.42 -55.78
C LEU A 114 15.52 0.64 -55.55
N THR A 115 16.49 0.36 -54.66
CA THR A 115 17.92 0.54 -54.96
C THR A 115 18.75 -0.30 -54.00
N ASP A 116 19.52 -1.21 -54.61
CA ASP A 116 20.68 -1.89 -54.06
C ASP A 116 21.70 -0.91 -53.47
N ALA A 117 22.26 -1.27 -52.32
CA ALA A 117 23.59 -0.83 -51.91
C ALA A 117 24.20 -1.85 -50.94
N THR A 118 24.89 -2.81 -51.54
CA THR A 118 25.90 -3.68 -50.92
C THR A 118 26.88 -2.88 -50.06
N GLY A 119 27.07 -3.29 -48.82
CA GLY A 119 28.01 -2.66 -47.88
C GLY A 119 28.43 -3.58 -46.74
N THR A 120 29.29 -4.54 -47.08
CA THR A 120 30.40 -5.08 -46.27
C THR A 120 30.13 -5.52 -44.82
N ALA A 121 30.12 -6.83 -44.62
CA ALA A 121 30.37 -7.46 -43.34
C ALA A 121 31.83 -7.24 -42.88
N THR A 122 32.00 -6.79 -41.63
CA THR A 122 33.22 -7.03 -40.84
C THR A 122 32.84 -7.44 -39.42
N THR A 123 33.30 -8.63 -39.06
CA THR A 123 33.28 -9.33 -37.78
C THR A 123 33.71 -8.48 -36.58
N GLY A 124 33.05 -8.64 -35.42
CA GLY A 124 33.66 -8.28 -34.13
C GLY A 124 32.69 -8.02 -32.98
N GLY A 125 32.10 -9.07 -32.39
CA GLY A 125 31.49 -9.03 -31.06
C GLY A 125 30.44 -10.12 -30.88
N PRO A 126 30.49 -10.93 -29.79
CA PRO A 126 29.34 -11.78 -29.47
C PRO A 126 28.12 -10.86 -29.26
N PRO A 127 26.95 -11.19 -29.83
CA PRO A 127 25.74 -10.42 -29.56
C PRO A 127 25.50 -10.43 -28.04
N PRO A 128 25.12 -9.31 -27.41
CA PRO A 128 24.58 -9.41 -26.06
C PRO A 128 23.39 -10.36 -26.13
N ASP A 129 23.37 -11.37 -25.27
CA ASP A 129 22.26 -12.30 -25.11
C ASP A 129 20.97 -11.51 -24.81
N ALA A 130 20.27 -11.12 -25.86
CA ALA A 130 18.88 -10.70 -25.80
C ALA A 130 18.03 -11.96 -25.69
N SER A 131 18.13 -12.62 -24.54
CA SER A 131 17.22 -13.68 -24.12
C SER A 131 16.95 -13.55 -22.62
N ALA A 132 16.61 -12.33 -22.20
CA ALA A 132 15.75 -12.15 -21.05
C ALA A 132 14.32 -12.01 -21.59
N SER A 133 13.46 -12.97 -21.26
CA SER A 133 12.01 -12.81 -21.39
C SER A 133 11.60 -11.42 -20.89
N PRO A 134 10.55 -10.79 -21.45
CA PRO A 134 10.14 -9.44 -21.06
C PRO A 134 9.80 -9.31 -19.56
N THR A 135 9.63 -10.41 -18.83
CA THR A 135 9.46 -10.49 -17.36
C THR A 135 10.74 -10.66 -16.55
N GLY A 136 11.87 -11.02 -17.16
CA GLY A 136 13.15 -11.30 -16.49
C GLY A 136 14.16 -10.15 -16.52
N SER A 137 13.80 -9.00 -17.11
CA SER A 137 14.68 -7.82 -17.10
C SER A 137 14.50 -7.00 -15.81
N ALA A 138 15.58 -6.39 -15.32
CA ALA A 138 15.56 -5.48 -14.17
C ALA A 138 14.53 -4.34 -14.35
N ALA A 139 14.36 -3.85 -15.59
CA ALA A 139 13.36 -2.83 -15.91
C ALA A 139 11.93 -3.32 -15.70
N ALA A 140 11.61 -4.55 -16.13
CA ALA A 140 10.28 -5.12 -15.96
C ALA A 140 9.95 -5.43 -14.49
N GLN A 141 10.91 -6.02 -13.76
CA GLN A 141 10.79 -6.25 -12.32
C GLN A 141 10.62 -4.93 -11.56
N GLY A 142 11.38 -3.89 -11.95
CA GLY A 142 11.30 -2.56 -11.35
C GLY A 142 9.95 -1.88 -11.62
N ALA A 143 9.42 -2.00 -12.84
CA ALA A 143 8.10 -1.50 -13.19
C ALA A 143 6.98 -2.18 -12.39
N ALA A 144 7.08 -3.50 -12.16
CA ALA A 144 6.11 -4.25 -11.36
C ALA A 144 6.11 -3.79 -9.89
N MET A 145 7.29 -3.60 -9.29
CA MET A 145 7.40 -2.98 -7.96
C MET A 145 6.81 -1.57 -7.97
N ASN A 146 7.15 -0.74 -8.96
CA ASN A 146 6.65 0.63 -9.04
C ASN A 146 5.11 0.70 -9.09
N GLN A 147 4.47 -0.19 -9.85
CA GLN A 147 3.01 -0.31 -9.92
C GLN A 147 2.38 -0.71 -8.56
N LEU A 148 3.06 -1.55 -7.78
CA LEU A 148 2.63 -1.87 -6.42
C LEU A 148 2.67 -0.62 -5.52
N LEU A 149 3.76 0.16 -5.59
CA LEU A 149 3.91 1.38 -4.79
C LEU A 149 2.85 2.43 -5.12
N ASP A 150 2.51 2.61 -6.41
CA ASP A 150 1.44 3.53 -6.82
C ASP A 150 0.10 3.18 -6.16
N ARG A 151 -0.24 1.89 -6.08
CA ARG A 151 -1.46 1.42 -5.39
C ARG A 151 -1.41 1.67 -3.89
N SER A 152 -0.24 1.54 -3.24
CA SER A 152 -0.10 1.79 -1.79
C SER A 152 -0.45 3.24 -1.40
N SER A 153 -0.05 4.20 -2.23
CA SER A 153 -0.29 5.62 -1.98
C SER A 153 -1.79 5.98 -1.87
N ALA A 154 -2.66 5.34 -2.66
CA ALA A 154 -4.09 5.62 -2.67
C ALA A 154 -4.78 5.17 -1.37
N SER A 155 -4.41 4.00 -0.84
CA SER A 155 -4.99 3.44 0.39
C SER A 155 -4.73 4.33 1.62
N ARG A 156 -3.64 5.10 1.66
CA ARG A 156 -3.33 6.03 2.76
C ARG A 156 -4.32 7.18 2.89
N ALA A 157 -4.77 7.75 1.77
CA ALA A 157 -5.71 8.86 1.81
C ALA A 157 -7.03 8.43 2.44
N GLU A 158 -7.54 7.26 2.04
CA GLU A 158 -8.76 6.66 2.60
C GLU A 158 -8.61 6.30 4.08
N LEU A 159 -7.45 5.73 4.48
CA LEU A 159 -7.14 5.44 5.88
C LEU A 159 -7.26 6.71 6.75
N ASN A 160 -6.56 7.77 6.35
CA ASN A 160 -6.52 9.01 7.11
C ASN A 160 -7.90 9.66 7.20
N ALA A 161 -8.66 9.67 6.09
CA ALA A 161 -10.03 10.18 6.08
C ALA A 161 -10.95 9.42 7.05
N ALA A 162 -10.83 8.08 7.09
CA ALA A 162 -11.62 7.27 8.00
C ALA A 162 -11.22 7.49 9.48
N ILE A 163 -9.93 7.59 9.79
CA ILE A 163 -9.46 7.91 11.15
C ILE A 163 -10.01 9.27 11.61
N ILE A 164 -9.97 10.28 10.75
CA ILE A 164 -10.53 11.61 11.03
C ILE A 164 -12.03 11.54 11.33
N ALA A 165 -12.80 10.77 10.54
CA ALA A 165 -14.23 10.59 10.77
C ALA A 165 -14.53 9.94 12.14
N VAL A 166 -13.78 8.92 12.55
CA VAL A 166 -13.93 8.28 13.88
C VAL A 166 -13.55 9.25 15.01
N LEU A 167 -12.51 10.06 14.82
CA LEU A 167 -12.12 11.10 15.78
C LEU A 167 -13.21 12.15 15.95
N ALA A 168 -13.82 12.58 14.84
CA ALA A 168 -14.92 13.55 14.83
C ALA A 168 -16.26 12.96 15.30
N CYS A 169 -16.33 11.64 15.52
CA CYS A 169 -17.60 10.94 15.78
C CYS A 169 -18.63 11.11 14.64
N GLU A 170 -18.15 11.15 13.40
CA GLU A 170 -18.98 11.35 12.23
C GLU A 170 -19.05 10.07 11.41
N LYS A 171 -20.27 9.57 11.14
CA LYS A 171 -20.54 8.40 10.29
C LYS A 171 -19.59 7.22 10.62
N VAL A 172 -19.46 6.89 11.90
CA VAL A 172 -18.46 5.95 12.40
C VAL A 172 -18.62 4.55 11.77
N ASP A 173 -19.85 4.12 11.47
CA ASP A 173 -20.11 2.88 10.71
C ASP A 173 -19.47 2.89 9.30
N ASP A 174 -19.59 3.99 8.57
CA ASP A 174 -18.96 4.16 7.25
C ASP A 174 -17.43 4.16 7.40
N ALA A 175 -16.92 4.83 8.43
CA ALA A 175 -15.49 4.87 8.71
C ALA A 175 -14.92 3.47 9.05
N VAL A 176 -15.65 2.68 9.85
CA VAL A 176 -15.30 1.27 10.14
C VAL A 176 -15.24 0.47 8.84
N SER A 177 -16.18 0.66 7.93
CA SER A 177 -16.21 -0.03 6.63
C SER A 177 -15.02 0.37 5.74
N ARG A 178 -14.65 1.66 5.73
CA ARG A 178 -13.47 2.16 5.00
C ARG A 178 -12.16 1.62 5.57
N LEU A 179 -12.02 1.61 6.89
CA LEU A 179 -10.84 1.03 7.56
C LEU A 179 -10.67 -0.46 7.22
N GLN A 180 -11.79 -1.19 7.12
CA GLN A 180 -11.76 -2.57 6.65
C GLN A 180 -11.31 -2.67 5.19
N ALA A 181 -11.88 -1.87 4.28
CA ALA A 181 -11.45 -1.87 2.88
C ALA A 181 -9.93 -1.61 2.75
N VAL A 182 -9.41 -0.63 3.48
CA VAL A 182 -7.97 -0.32 3.52
C VAL A 182 -7.13 -1.52 3.98
N GLY A 183 -7.56 -2.21 5.04
CA GLY A 183 -6.81 -3.37 5.53
C GLY A 183 -6.79 -4.53 4.52
N VAL A 184 -7.85 -4.71 3.74
CA VAL A 184 -7.91 -5.72 2.66
C VAL A 184 -6.93 -5.37 1.55
N GLU A 185 -6.95 -4.12 1.07
CA GLU A 185 -6.01 -3.63 0.07
C GLU A 185 -4.55 -3.80 0.54
N ARG A 186 -4.27 -3.54 1.83
CA ARG A 186 -2.94 -3.73 2.42
C ARG A 186 -2.50 -5.19 2.38
N ASP A 187 -3.40 -6.15 2.62
CA ASP A 187 -3.07 -7.56 2.55
C ASP A 187 -2.87 -8.04 1.10
N GLU A 188 -3.68 -7.56 0.16
CA GLU A 188 -3.49 -7.81 -1.27
C GLU A 188 -2.14 -7.26 -1.78
N GLN A 189 -1.72 -6.09 -1.29
CA GLN A 189 -0.41 -5.51 -1.58
C GLN A 189 0.71 -6.40 -1.06
N ARG A 190 0.60 -6.94 0.17
CA ARG A 190 1.56 -7.89 0.74
C ARG A 190 1.64 -9.17 -0.09
N SER A 191 0.49 -9.72 -0.48
CA SER A 191 0.44 -10.92 -1.30
C SER A 191 1.05 -10.68 -2.69
N THR A 192 0.73 -9.54 -3.31
CA THR A 192 1.34 -9.15 -4.59
C THR A 192 2.85 -9.05 -4.44
N LEU A 193 3.34 -8.33 -3.42
CA LEU A 193 4.76 -8.16 -3.16
C LEU A 193 5.50 -9.50 -3.03
N ALA A 194 4.91 -10.45 -2.31
CA ALA A 194 5.49 -11.79 -2.13
C ALA A 194 5.60 -12.57 -3.45
N SER A 195 4.77 -12.27 -4.44
CA SER A 195 4.82 -12.87 -5.77
C SER A 195 5.78 -12.17 -6.74
N LEU A 196 6.26 -10.96 -6.41
CA LEU A 196 7.20 -10.23 -7.26
C LEU A 196 8.58 -10.87 -7.18
N ASP A 197 9.15 -11.17 -8.34
CA ASP A 197 10.55 -11.50 -8.50
C ASP A 197 11.35 -10.22 -8.73
N LEU A 198 12.37 -9.97 -7.90
CA LEU A 198 13.28 -8.82 -8.05
C LEU A 198 14.74 -9.27 -8.17
N SER A 199 14.98 -10.54 -8.52
CA SER A 199 16.31 -11.15 -8.57
C SER A 199 17.23 -10.55 -9.64
N ALA A 200 16.69 -9.91 -10.69
CA ALA A 200 17.47 -9.22 -11.72
C ALA A 200 17.90 -7.81 -11.28
N ILE A 201 17.44 -7.32 -10.13
CA ILE A 201 17.77 -6.00 -9.59
C ILE A 201 18.78 -6.16 -8.44
N PRO A 202 19.96 -5.52 -8.51
CA PRO A 202 20.89 -5.47 -7.39
C PRO A 202 20.20 -4.93 -6.13
N SER A 203 20.29 -5.66 -5.02
CA SER A 203 19.59 -5.35 -3.76
C SER A 203 18.05 -5.35 -3.85
N GLY A 204 17.47 -5.86 -4.94
CA GLY A 204 16.02 -5.94 -5.14
C GLY A 204 15.33 -6.77 -4.06
N GLU A 205 15.86 -7.94 -3.75
CA GLU A 205 15.32 -8.82 -2.70
C GLU A 205 15.37 -8.17 -1.30
N ALA A 206 16.45 -7.47 -0.97
CA ALA A 206 16.54 -6.72 0.29
C ALA A 206 15.49 -5.59 0.36
N ALA A 207 15.21 -4.91 -0.76
CA ALA A 207 14.14 -3.93 -0.84
C ALA A 207 12.76 -4.61 -0.68
N ARG A 208 12.54 -5.77 -1.31
CA ARG A 208 11.31 -6.56 -1.15
C ARG A 208 11.05 -6.91 0.31
N ASP A 209 12.07 -7.38 1.02
CA ASP A 209 11.98 -7.77 2.42
C ASP A 209 11.66 -6.58 3.33
N ALA A 210 12.33 -5.44 3.12
CA ALA A 210 12.06 -4.21 3.88
C ALA A 210 10.62 -3.71 3.65
N LEU A 211 10.14 -3.73 2.41
CA LEU A 211 8.75 -3.36 2.12
C LEU A 211 7.75 -4.36 2.70
N SER A 212 8.07 -5.66 2.69
CA SER A 212 7.24 -6.72 3.27
C SER A 212 7.06 -6.52 4.77
N ALA A 213 8.14 -6.17 5.49
CA ALA A 213 8.07 -5.78 6.89
C ALA A 213 7.20 -4.53 7.08
N GLY A 214 7.40 -3.50 6.26
CA GLY A 214 6.61 -2.26 6.29
C GLY A 214 5.12 -2.50 6.09
N LEU A 215 4.74 -3.28 5.07
CA LEU A 215 3.35 -3.62 4.78
C LEU A 215 2.73 -4.52 5.86
N THR A 216 3.51 -5.41 6.48
CA THR A 216 3.03 -6.25 7.59
C THR A 216 2.65 -5.42 8.81
N HIS A 217 3.53 -4.52 9.26
CA HIS A 217 3.20 -3.59 10.34
C HIS A 217 2.04 -2.67 9.98
N SER A 218 2.00 -2.21 8.73
CA SER A 218 0.89 -1.44 8.19
C SER A 218 -0.46 -2.17 8.32
N LEU A 219 -0.52 -3.46 7.96
CA LEU A 219 -1.74 -4.27 8.09
C LEU A 219 -2.14 -4.45 9.55
N ASN A 220 -1.18 -4.72 10.45
CA ASN A 220 -1.46 -4.81 11.88
C ASN A 220 -2.03 -3.50 12.43
N SER A 221 -1.52 -2.37 11.96
CA SER A 221 -2.02 -1.03 12.31
C SER A 221 -3.46 -0.84 11.83
N ASP A 222 -3.78 -1.16 10.58
CA ASP A 222 -5.13 -1.04 10.03
C ASP A 222 -6.13 -1.89 10.81
N VAL A 223 -5.75 -3.12 11.14
CA VAL A 223 -6.54 -4.03 11.98
C VAL A 223 -6.81 -3.45 13.36
N ALA A 224 -5.81 -2.83 13.98
CA ALA A 224 -5.97 -2.17 15.27
C ALA A 224 -6.86 -0.91 15.17
N TYR A 225 -6.77 -0.14 14.08
CA TYR A 225 -7.71 0.96 13.81
C TYR A 225 -9.15 0.49 13.61
N VAL A 226 -9.38 -0.65 12.95
CA VAL A 226 -10.72 -1.25 12.85
C VAL A 226 -11.26 -1.63 14.24
N LYS A 227 -10.44 -2.25 15.10
CA LYS A 227 -10.85 -2.58 16.49
C LYS A 227 -11.19 -1.32 17.29
N TRP A 228 -10.33 -0.29 17.21
CA TRP A 228 -10.55 1.01 17.83
C TRP A 228 -11.86 1.66 17.35
N ALA A 229 -12.08 1.71 16.03
CA ALA A 229 -13.27 2.32 15.45
C ALA A 229 -14.55 1.57 15.80
N ARG A 230 -14.53 0.23 15.82
CA ARG A 230 -15.67 -0.59 16.26
C ARG A 230 -16.02 -0.34 17.73
N GLU A 231 -15.01 -0.27 18.61
CA GLU A 231 -15.20 0.02 20.03
C GLU A 231 -15.73 1.45 20.26
N ARG A 232 -15.17 2.42 19.54
CA ARG A 232 -15.70 3.80 19.55
C ARG A 232 -17.15 3.83 19.11
N ASN A 233 -17.50 3.08 18.06
CA ASN A 233 -18.86 3.05 17.53
C ASN A 233 -19.86 2.45 18.54
N SER A 234 -19.54 1.28 19.10
CA SER A 234 -20.43 0.59 20.05
C SER A 234 -20.61 1.36 21.37
N ALA A 235 -19.60 2.12 21.78
CA ALA A 235 -19.62 2.92 23.00
C ALA A 235 -20.14 4.36 22.80
N GLY A 236 -20.81 4.67 21.68
CA GLY A 236 -21.34 6.01 21.43
C GLY A 236 -20.24 7.08 21.35
N CYS A 237 -19.11 6.74 20.73
CA CYS A 237 -17.88 7.54 20.64
C CYS A 237 -17.20 7.86 21.98
N ALA A 238 -17.48 7.11 23.04
CA ALA A 238 -16.68 7.20 24.25
C ALA A 238 -15.25 6.71 24.01
N ASP A 239 -14.27 7.36 24.65
CA ASP A 239 -12.88 6.91 24.64
C ASP A 239 -12.64 5.89 25.76
N THR A 240 -13.20 4.69 25.57
CA THR A 240 -13.12 3.60 26.55
C THR A 240 -11.67 3.13 26.76
N PRO A 241 -11.35 2.46 27.88
CA PRO A 241 -10.03 1.86 28.07
C PRO A 241 -9.62 0.93 26.92
N ALA A 242 -10.56 0.15 26.37
CA ALA A 242 -10.31 -0.72 25.22
C ALA A 242 -10.00 0.10 23.96
N ALA A 243 -10.75 1.17 23.69
CA ALA A 243 -10.48 2.07 22.57
C ALA A 243 -9.06 2.65 22.65
N LYS A 244 -8.63 3.11 23.84
CA LYS A 244 -7.28 3.62 24.05
C LYS A 244 -6.21 2.57 23.76
N VAL A 245 -6.38 1.33 24.24
CA VAL A 245 -5.43 0.23 23.99
C VAL A 245 -5.33 -0.08 22.49
N TYR A 246 -6.46 -0.19 21.79
CA TYR A 246 -6.45 -0.44 20.35
C TYR A 246 -5.80 0.70 19.56
N ARG A 247 -6.07 1.95 19.96
CA ARG A 247 -5.43 3.12 19.35
C ARG A 247 -3.92 3.11 19.55
N GLN A 248 -3.46 2.82 20.77
CA GLN A 248 -2.02 2.71 21.07
C GLN A 248 -1.35 1.60 20.25
N ALA A 249 -2.00 0.45 20.11
CA ALA A 249 -1.50 -0.63 19.25
C ALA A 249 -1.41 -0.20 17.78
N ALA A 250 -2.42 0.52 17.27
CA ALA A 250 -2.41 1.03 15.91
C ALA A 250 -1.27 2.02 15.68
N ASP A 251 -1.05 2.95 16.62
CA ASP A 251 0.00 3.96 16.54
C ASP A 251 1.40 3.33 16.67
N HIS A 252 1.56 2.31 17.52
CA HIS A 252 2.80 1.52 17.64
C HIS A 252 3.17 0.84 16.33
N GLU A 253 2.23 0.11 15.73
CA GLU A 253 2.46 -0.57 14.45
C GLU A 253 2.68 0.43 13.31
N SER A 254 2.02 1.58 13.33
CA SER A 254 2.29 2.69 12.40
C SER A 254 3.74 3.18 12.51
N ALA A 255 4.27 3.32 13.72
CA ALA A 255 5.65 3.73 13.94
C ALA A 255 6.65 2.68 13.43
N SER A 256 6.43 1.39 13.74
CA SER A 256 7.25 0.30 13.22
C SER A 256 7.20 0.20 11.68
N SER A 257 6.02 0.41 11.10
CA SER A 257 5.84 0.49 9.64
C SER A 257 6.64 1.64 9.03
N ALA A 258 6.66 2.81 9.69
CA ALA A 258 7.42 3.96 9.22
C ALA A 258 8.92 3.69 9.17
N VAL A 259 9.49 3.02 10.18
CA VAL A 259 10.91 2.63 10.22
C VAL A 259 11.24 1.67 9.07
N ALA A 260 10.43 0.63 8.86
CA ALA A 260 10.65 -0.31 7.76
C ALA A 260 10.50 0.35 6.38
N LYS A 261 9.55 1.28 6.22
CA LYS A 261 9.37 2.06 4.99
C LYS A 261 10.57 2.97 4.72
N GLU A 262 11.19 3.55 5.74
CA GLU A 262 12.43 4.31 5.58
C GLU A 262 13.59 3.44 5.10
N GLN A 263 13.73 2.23 5.67
CA GLN A 263 14.73 1.25 5.22
C GLN A 263 14.50 0.85 3.76
N PHE A 264 13.24 0.60 3.39
CA PHE A 264 12.88 0.34 1.99
C PHE A 264 13.28 1.50 1.08
N LEU A 265 12.94 2.75 1.43
CA LEU A 265 13.28 3.92 0.61
C LEU A 265 14.79 4.10 0.41
N ALA A 266 15.58 3.81 1.45
CA ALA A 266 17.04 3.87 1.36
C ALA A 266 17.62 2.87 0.35
N LEU A 267 16.97 1.72 0.17
CA LEU A 267 17.34 0.71 -0.82
C LEU A 267 16.73 1.01 -2.21
N TRP A 268 15.46 1.38 -2.24
CA TRP A 268 14.67 1.51 -3.46
C TRP A 268 14.98 2.76 -4.26
N ASN A 269 15.18 3.92 -3.62
CA ASN A 269 15.36 5.15 -4.38
C ASN A 269 16.61 5.15 -5.28
N PRO A 270 17.78 4.61 -4.86
CA PRO A 270 18.92 4.41 -5.76
C PRO A 270 18.62 3.46 -6.93
N ILE A 271 17.86 2.39 -6.68
CA ILE A 271 17.41 1.42 -7.71
C ILE A 271 16.47 2.13 -8.70
N ALA A 272 15.49 2.88 -8.20
CA ALA A 272 14.51 3.57 -9.03
C ALA A 272 15.22 4.53 -10.00
N VAL A 273 16.18 5.32 -9.51
CA VAL A 273 16.98 6.23 -10.33
C VAL A 273 17.77 5.47 -11.41
N SER A 274 18.40 4.33 -11.07
CA SER A 274 19.18 3.56 -12.05
C SER A 274 18.31 2.91 -13.14
N LEU A 275 17.03 2.66 -12.83
CA LEU A 275 16.03 2.12 -13.76
C LEU A 275 15.21 3.21 -14.47
N GLY A 276 15.45 4.50 -14.22
CA GLY A 276 14.68 5.61 -14.80
C GLY A 276 13.26 5.75 -14.23
N LEU A 277 13.01 5.21 -13.03
CA LEU A 277 11.74 5.27 -12.30
C LEU A 277 11.74 6.45 -11.29
N PRO A 278 10.56 6.96 -10.89
CA PRO A 278 10.47 8.02 -9.91
C PRO A 278 10.92 7.54 -8.51
N SER A 279 11.70 8.38 -7.82
CA SER A 279 11.95 8.23 -6.39
C SER A 279 10.67 8.38 -5.59
N ARG A 280 10.62 7.71 -4.44
CA ARG A 280 9.46 7.73 -3.53
C ARG A 280 9.78 8.43 -2.22
N GLY A 281 8.74 9.01 -1.64
CA GLY A 281 8.72 9.50 -0.27
C GLY A 281 7.96 8.54 0.64
N ARG A 282 8.05 8.78 1.96
CA ARG A 282 7.34 7.97 2.94
C ARG A 282 5.83 7.97 2.73
N GLN A 283 5.27 9.05 2.18
CA GLN A 283 3.84 9.18 1.93
C GLN A 283 3.33 8.30 0.79
N ASP A 284 4.23 7.78 -0.04
CA ASP A 284 3.88 6.95 -1.20
C ASP A 284 3.81 5.45 -0.87
N LEU A 285 4.02 5.07 0.40
CA LEU A 285 4.27 3.69 0.85
C LEU A 285 3.26 3.14 1.85
#